data_AF-A0A7V1JJQ5-F1
#
_entry.id   AF-A0A7V1JJQ5-F1
#
_cell.length_a   1.000
_cell.length_b   1.000
_cell.length_c   1.000
_cell.angle_alpha   90.00
_cell.angle_beta   90.00
_cell.angle_gamma   90.00
#
_symmetry.space_group_name_H-M   'P 1'
#
loop_
_entity.id
_entity.type
_entity.pdbx_description
1 polymer ?
#
loop_
_entity_poly.entity_id
_entity_poly.type
_entity_poly.pdbx_seq_one_letter_code
_entity_poly.pdbx_strand_id
1 'polypeptide(L)' 'MTTSDLESETTPTRSEIKIPCEVYSRIVGYLRPVQNWHQGKQQEFRERKMFRVPEEALAEEEPR' A
#
# COMPACT_ATOMS: atom_id res chain seq x y z
N MET A 1 -26.47 19.50 -48.84
CA MET A 1 -25.11 19.83 -48.34
C MET A 1 -25.27 20.34 -46.92
N THR A 2 -25.06 19.49 -45.91
CA THR A 2 -24.91 19.91 -44.50
C THR A 2 -23.63 19.27 -43.99
N THR A 3 -22.55 20.05 -44.05
CA THR A 3 -21.32 19.78 -43.33
C THR A 3 -21.58 20.25 -41.90
N SER A 4 -21.50 19.36 -40.91
CA SER A 4 -21.46 19.64 -39.46
C SER A 4 -22.00 18.38 -38.74
N ASP A 5 -21.29 17.67 -37.88
CA ASP A 5 -19.99 17.91 -37.26
C ASP A 5 -19.44 16.56 -36.82
N LEU A 6 -18.13 16.44 -36.94
CA LEU A 6 -17.25 15.33 -36.58
C LEU A 6 -17.69 14.57 -35.32
N GLU A 7 -17.91 13.26 -35.49
CA GLU A 7 -17.84 12.31 -34.39
C GLU A 7 -16.40 12.28 -33.87
N SER A 8 -16.19 12.68 -32.62
CA SER A 8 -14.87 12.74 -32.00
C SER A 8 -14.27 11.33 -31.90
N GLU A 9 -13.35 11.02 -32.80
CA GLU A 9 -12.46 9.85 -32.67
C GLU A 9 -11.67 9.99 -31.37
N THR A 10 -12.08 9.25 -30.34
CA THR A 10 -11.31 9.11 -29.10
C THR A 10 -10.11 8.23 -29.41
N THR A 11 -9.01 8.86 -29.82
CA THR A 11 -7.71 8.18 -29.96
C THR A 11 -7.35 7.53 -28.62
N PRO A 12 -6.98 6.23 -28.56
CA PRO A 12 -6.60 5.59 -27.32
C PRO A 12 -5.32 6.24 -26.80
N THR A 13 -5.47 7.05 -25.75
CA THR A 13 -4.37 7.65 -25.01
C THR A 13 -3.48 6.54 -24.47
N ARG A 14 -2.17 6.65 -24.76
CA ARG A 14 -1.06 5.85 -24.22
C ARG A 14 -1.46 4.99 -23.01
N SER A 15 -1.47 3.68 -23.21
CA SER A 15 -1.80 2.69 -22.19
C SER A 15 -1.03 2.94 -20.88
N GLU A 16 -1.77 3.19 -19.80
CA GLU A 16 -1.19 3.31 -18.46
C GLU A 16 -0.64 1.95 -18.01
N ILE A 17 0.67 1.89 -17.77
CA ILE A 17 1.30 0.72 -17.16
C ILE A 17 1.16 0.85 -15.64
N LYS A 18 0.34 0.00 -15.03
CA LYS A 18 0.19 -0.07 -13.57
C LYS A 18 1.21 -1.05 -12.99
N ILE A 19 2.08 -0.55 -12.12
CA ILE A 19 3.07 -1.36 -11.40
C ILE A 19 2.53 -1.63 -10.00
N PRO A 20 2.46 -2.89 -9.54
CA PRO A 20 2.03 -3.20 -8.18
C PRO A 20 3.07 -2.72 -7.16
N CYS A 21 2.60 -2.14 -6.05
CA CYS A 21 3.48 -1.75 -4.94
C CYS A 21 3.88 -2.98 -4.13
N GLU A 22 5.19 -3.14 -3.88
CA GLU A 22 5.70 -4.16 -2.97
C GLU A 22 5.68 -3.66 -1.52
N VAL A 23 4.94 -4.38 -0.67
CA VAL A 23 4.87 -4.07 0.76
C VAL A 23 5.85 -4.95 1.53
N TYR A 24 6.71 -4.34 2.33
CA TYR A 24 7.67 -5.03 3.18
C TYR A 24 7.28 -4.92 4.66
N SER A 25 7.57 -5.97 5.43
CA SER A 25 7.35 -5.98 6.88
C SER A 25 8.47 -6.71 7.62
N ARG A 26 8.72 -6.29 8.86
CA ARG A 26 9.75 -6.87 9.74
C ARG A 26 9.15 -8.05 10.53
N ILE A 27 9.74 -9.24 10.36
CA ILE A 27 9.22 -10.47 10.97
C ILE A 27 10.08 -10.94 12.16
N VAL A 28 11.34 -11.30 11.89
CA VAL A 28 12.32 -11.85 12.85
C VAL A 28 13.68 -11.19 12.61
N GLY A 29 13.72 -9.87 12.71
CA GLY A 29 14.96 -9.07 12.60
C GLY A 29 15.30 -8.56 11.20
N TYR A 30 14.62 -9.00 10.13
CA TYR A 30 14.82 -8.48 8.77
C TYR A 30 13.50 -8.19 8.04
N LEU A 31 13.59 -7.43 6.94
CA LEU A 31 12.46 -7.09 6.07
C LEU A 31 12.21 -8.19 5.04
N ARG A 32 10.96 -8.63 4.93
CA ARG A 32 10.50 -9.61 3.93
C ARG A 32 9.27 -9.07 3.20
N PRO A 33 9.15 -9.26 1.87
CA PRO A 33 7.93 -8.93 1.14
C PRO A 33 6.73 -9.66 1.74
N VAL A 34 5.64 -8.93 2.00
CA VAL A 34 4.40 -9.48 2.59
C VAL A 34 3.76 -10.49 1.65
N GLN A 35 3.89 -10.28 0.33
CA GLN A 35 3.41 -11.23 -0.68
C GLN A 35 4.04 -12.62 -0.57
N ASN A 36 5.23 -12.74 0.05
CA ASN A 36 5.98 -13.99 0.16
C ASN A 36 5.70 -14.72 1.49
N TRP A 37 4.64 -14.39 2.22
CA TRP A 37 4.30 -15.00 3.50
C TRP A 37 3.52 -16.31 3.31
N HIS A 38 4.06 -17.40 3.84
CA HIS A 38 3.33 -18.67 3.91
C HIS A 38 2.20 -18.62 4.95
N GLN A 39 1.26 -19.57 4.89
CA GLN A 39 0.06 -19.62 5.75
C GLN A 39 0.39 -19.48 7.25
N GLY A 40 1.39 -20.21 7.73
CA GLY A 40 1.84 -20.11 9.13
C GLY A 40 2.27 -18.71 9.56
N LYS A 41 2.95 -17.94 8.70
CA LYS A 41 3.38 -16.56 9.03
C LYS A 41 2.22 -15.58 9.02
N GLN A 42 1.25 -15.79 8.13
CA GLN A 42 0.02 -15.00 8.13
C GLN A 42 -0.77 -15.24 9.43
N GLN A 43 -0.86 -16.50 9.88
CA GLN A 43 -1.50 -16.84 11.15
C GLN A 43 -0.74 -16.25 12.35
N GLU A 44 0.59 -16.44 12.40
CA GLU A 44 1.44 -15.87 13.44
C GLU A 44 1.24 -14.35 13.53
N PHE A 45 1.21 -13.63 12.40
CA PHE A 45 0.99 -12.20 12.38
C PHE A 45 -0.40 -11.79 12.89
N ARG A 46 -1.46 -12.53 12.54
CA ARG A 46 -2.82 -12.27 13.05
C ARG A 46 -2.93 -12.43 14.56
N GLU A 47 -2.14 -13.33 15.14
CA GLU A 47 -2.12 -13.59 16.58
C GLU A 47 -1.25 -12.60 17.36
N ARG A 48 -0.44 -11.76 16.68
CA ARG A 48 0.39 -10.74 17.34
C ARG A 48 -0.48 -9.73 18.08
N LYS A 49 -0.12 -9.44 19.32
CA LYS A 49 -0.73 -8.39 20.13
C LYS A 49 0.15 -7.15 20.11
N MET A 50 -0.45 -6.01 19.78
CA MET A 50 0.23 -4.72 19.87
C MET A 50 0.16 -4.19 21.30
N PHE A 51 1.26 -3.65 21.78
CA PHE A 51 1.24 -2.85 22.99
C PHE A 51 0.59 -1.50 22.67
N ARG A 52 -0.36 -1.08 23.50
CA ARG A 52 -0.87 0.29 23.46
C ARG A 52 0.05 1.13 24.34
N VAL A 53 0.58 2.21 23.77
CA VAL A 53 1.30 3.21 24.54
C VAL A 53 0.25 4.10 25.22
N PRO A 54 0.32 4.33 26.54
CA PRO A 54 -0.54 5.29 27.21
C PRO A 54 -0.37 6.67 26.58
N GLU A 55 -1.46 7.43 26.48
CA GLU A 55 -1.45 8.76 25.86
C GLU A 55 -0.48 9.72 26.59
N GLU A 56 -0.31 9.53 27.91
CA GLU A 56 0.64 10.31 28.72
C GLU A 56 2.10 10.12 28.27
N ALA A 57 2.47 8.94 27.75
CA ALA A 57 3.83 8.66 27.32
C ALA A 57 4.18 9.23 25.93
N LEU A 58 3.19 9.72 25.18
CA LEU A 58 3.38 10.36 23.87
C LEU A 58 3.53 11.90 23.99
N ALA A 59 3.13 12.48 25.12
CA ALA A 59 3.12 13.92 25.34
C ALA A 59 4.51 14.50 25.72
N GLU A 60 5.47 13.66 26.12
CA GLU A 60 6.78 14.07 26.63
C GLU A 60 7.88 14.18 25.56
N GLU A 61 7.60 13.84 24.30
CA GLU A 61 8.52 14.13 23.19
C GLU A 61 8.14 15.45 22.51
N GLU A 62 8.45 16.57 23.16
CA GLU A 62 8.51 17.85 22.46
C GLU A 62 9.65 17.82 21.41
N PRO A 63 9.42 18.41 20.22
CA PRO A 63 10.46 18.48 19.19
C PRO A 63 11.64 19.33 19.68
N ARG A 64 12.83 18.71 19.73
CA ARG A 64 14.12 19.43 19.86
C ARG A 64 14.51 20.14 18.58
#